data_AF-A0AB37T3C7-F1
#
_entry.id   AF-A0AB37T3C7-F1
#
_cell.length_a   1.000
_cell.length_b   1.000
_cell.length_c   1.000
_cell.angle_alpha   90.00
_cell.angle_beta   90.00
_cell.angle_gamma   90.00
#
_symmetry.space_group_name_H-M   'P 1'
#
loop_
_entity.id
_entity.type
_entity.pdbx_description
1 polymer ?
#
loop_
_entity_poly.entity_id
_entity_poly.type
_entity_poly.pdbx_seq_one_letter_code
_entity_poly.pdbx_strand_id
1 'polypeptide(L)'
;MWATIGGQAVAALGTILQWIAAPEFVKVVPAGLGYIAGALVILWLDRRAFWSPLAAIALTAWIFLGTGEMLGRQLSSPNTLLAAGNWVMVAGLVVSAPAGVIALVINRATATEPQIPPLSPRNPRRPLVITAVAALAAVEIGLGAAQDFDLTRPGPSLFLALPVLVAVVPGRSMILLSAVMSAVFLEASFSYAGLGGRLSAPADGSAFALDVLQLAGMTVMVVVGAVAVGRGKRIDTISR
;
A
#
# COMPACT_ATOMS: atom_id res chain seq x y z
N MET A 1 -11.15 11.49 11.01
CA MET A 1 -10.48 10.18 11.08
C MET A 1 -11.46 9.00 11.12
N TRP A 2 -12.42 8.95 12.06
CA TRP A 2 -13.38 7.84 12.13
C TRP A 2 -14.21 7.64 10.85
N ALA A 3 -14.62 8.71 10.18
CA ALA A 3 -15.30 8.62 8.89
C ALA A 3 -14.41 7.97 7.80
N THR A 4 -13.11 8.27 7.77
CA THR A 4 -12.14 7.64 6.87
C THR A 4 -12.01 6.14 7.15
N ILE A 5 -11.87 5.76 8.42
CA ILE A 5 -11.81 4.36 8.85
C ILE A 5 -13.12 3.64 8.50
N GLY A 6 -14.26 4.27 8.75
CA GLY A 6 -15.58 3.74 8.40
C GLY A 6 -15.73 3.50 6.89
N GLY A 7 -15.32 4.46 6.06
CA GLY A 7 -15.30 4.30 4.60
C GLY A 7 -14.41 3.14 4.15
N GLN A 8 -13.20 3.00 4.71
CA GLN A 8 -12.32 1.85 4.43
C GLN A 8 -12.90 0.52 4.90
N ALA A 9 -13.60 0.50 6.04
CA ALA A 9 -14.28 -0.70 6.52
C ALA A 9 -15.44 -1.12 5.60
N VAL A 10 -16.23 -0.16 5.11
CA VAL A 10 -17.25 -0.42 4.08
C VAL A 10 -16.60 -0.92 2.80
N ALA A 11 -15.47 -0.34 2.39
CA ALA A 11 -14.72 -0.82 1.22
C ALA A 11 -14.29 -2.28 1.39
N ALA A 12 -13.77 -2.64 2.58
CA ALA A 12 -13.39 -4.00 2.93
C ALA A 12 -14.57 -4.98 2.79
N LEU A 13 -15.75 -4.60 3.31
CA LEU A 13 -16.96 -5.41 3.20
C LEU A 13 -17.34 -5.65 1.73
N GLY A 14 -17.26 -4.63 0.89
CA GLY A 14 -17.48 -4.77 -0.55
C GLY A 14 -16.52 -5.77 -1.19
N THR A 15 -15.24 -5.73 -0.84
CA THR A 15 -14.25 -6.71 -1.32
C THR A 15 -14.52 -8.13 -0.79
N ILE A 16 -14.99 -8.28 0.44
CA ILE A 16 -15.41 -9.60 0.98
C ILE A 16 -16.58 -10.16 0.18
N LEU A 17 -17.57 -9.33 -0.17
CA LEU A 17 -18.71 -9.76 -0.98
C LEU A 17 -18.27 -10.23 -2.38
N GLN A 18 -17.35 -9.51 -3.01
CA GLN A 18 -16.77 -9.93 -4.30
C GLN A 18 -16.07 -11.28 -4.19
N TRP A 19 -15.33 -11.51 -3.10
CA TRP A 19 -14.65 -12.77 -2.84
C TRP A 19 -15.64 -13.94 -2.67
N ILE A 20 -16.73 -13.74 -1.94
CA ILE A 20 -17.79 -14.75 -1.77
C ILE A 20 -18.49 -15.02 -3.11
N ALA A 21 -18.69 -14.00 -3.95
CA ALA A 21 -19.40 -14.11 -5.22
C ALA A 21 -18.65 -14.88 -6.31
N ALA A 22 -17.32 -14.91 -6.24
CA ALA A 22 -16.47 -15.48 -7.28
C ALA A 22 -15.18 -16.06 -6.67
N PRO A 23 -15.27 -17.07 -5.79
CA PRO A 23 -14.14 -17.64 -5.07
C PRO A 23 -13.13 -18.31 -6.02
N GLU A 24 -13.56 -18.77 -7.20
CA GLU A 24 -12.68 -19.40 -8.21
C GLU A 24 -11.59 -18.47 -8.75
N PHE A 25 -11.75 -17.14 -8.66
CA PHE A 25 -10.72 -16.17 -9.05
C PHE A 25 -9.67 -15.96 -7.95
N VAL A 26 -9.82 -16.60 -6.78
CA VAL A 26 -9.13 -16.21 -5.55
C VAL A 26 -8.81 -17.42 -4.68
N LYS A 27 -7.81 -18.22 -5.10
CA LYS A 27 -7.33 -19.38 -4.32
C LYS A 27 -6.56 -18.99 -3.05
N VAL A 28 -6.09 -17.74 -2.96
CA VAL A 28 -5.43 -17.16 -1.78
C VAL A 28 -6.10 -15.82 -1.48
N VAL A 29 -6.22 -15.44 -0.19
CA VAL A 29 -6.84 -14.19 0.29
C VAL A 29 -6.63 -13.08 -0.74
N PRO A 30 -7.70 -12.52 -1.35
CA PRO A 30 -7.53 -11.60 -2.46
C PRO A 30 -6.62 -10.48 -1.98
N ALA A 31 -5.56 -10.21 -2.75
CA ALA A 31 -4.58 -9.17 -2.45
C ALA A 31 -5.27 -7.86 -2.00
N GLY A 32 -6.41 -7.53 -2.61
CA GLY A 32 -7.35 -6.48 -2.20
C GLY A 32 -7.72 -6.44 -0.71
N LEU A 33 -8.10 -7.58 -0.11
CA LEU A 33 -8.40 -7.67 1.33
C LEU A 33 -7.18 -7.46 2.20
N GLY A 34 -6.02 -8.00 1.79
CA GLY A 34 -4.75 -7.75 2.48
C GLY A 34 -4.41 -6.26 2.54
N TYR A 35 -4.57 -5.55 1.41
CA TYR A 35 -4.36 -4.10 1.34
C TYR A 35 -5.32 -3.34 2.26
N ILE A 36 -6.63 -3.61 2.16
CA ILE A 36 -7.63 -2.87 2.95
C ILE A 36 -7.51 -3.16 4.44
N ALA A 37 -7.29 -4.42 4.83
CA ALA A 37 -7.06 -4.79 6.23
C ALA A 37 -5.79 -4.14 6.79
N GLY A 38 -4.69 -4.17 6.04
CA GLY A 38 -3.46 -3.50 6.44
C GLY A 38 -3.62 -1.99 6.57
N ALA A 39 -4.35 -1.35 5.65
CA ALA A 39 -4.68 0.07 5.75
C ALA A 39 -5.51 0.40 6.98
N LEU A 40 -6.54 -0.40 7.29
CA LEU A 40 -7.34 -0.23 8.51
C LEU A 40 -6.48 -0.31 9.77
N VAL A 41 -5.55 -1.27 9.83
CA VAL A 41 -4.60 -1.39 10.94
C VAL A 41 -3.69 -0.17 11.03
N ILE A 42 -3.13 0.30 9.91
CA ILE A 42 -2.27 1.50 9.88
C ILE A 42 -3.05 2.74 10.34
N LEU A 43 -4.25 2.95 9.80
CA LEU A 43 -5.11 4.09 10.15
C LEU A 43 -5.50 4.05 11.63
N TRP A 44 -5.74 2.85 12.17
CA TRP A 44 -6.04 2.69 13.59
C TRP A 44 -4.81 2.96 14.48
N LEU A 45 -3.65 2.40 14.13
CA LEU A 45 -2.39 2.59 14.87
C LEU A 45 -1.89 4.04 14.83
N ASP A 46 -2.05 4.70 13.69
CA ASP A 46 -1.61 6.07 13.46
C ASP A 46 -2.76 7.08 13.53
N ARG A 47 -3.92 6.74 14.10
CA ARG A 47 -5.12 7.62 14.12
C ARG A 47 -4.91 9.02 14.71
N ARG A 48 -3.84 9.21 15.48
CA ARG A 48 -3.43 10.49 16.10
C ARG A 48 -2.36 11.23 15.31
N ALA A 49 -1.71 10.56 14.36
CA ALA A 49 -0.65 11.15 13.55
C ALA A 49 -1.25 12.02 12.45
N PHE A 50 -0.64 13.19 12.25
CA PHE A 50 -1.04 14.19 11.27
C PHE A 50 -1.28 13.61 9.86
N TRP A 51 -0.31 12.83 9.37
CA TRP A 51 -0.27 12.28 8.01
C TRP A 51 -0.96 10.92 7.88
N SER A 52 -1.60 10.41 8.93
CA SER A 52 -2.30 9.13 8.88
C SER A 52 -3.40 9.07 7.81
N PRO A 53 -4.22 10.11 7.60
CA PRO A 53 -5.23 10.10 6.54
C PRO A 53 -4.65 9.91 5.12
N LEU A 54 -3.40 10.30 4.90
CA LEU A 54 -2.74 10.14 3.60
C LEU A 54 -2.60 8.67 3.22
N ALA A 55 -2.43 7.76 4.19
CA ALA A 55 -2.36 6.32 3.90
C ALA A 55 -3.69 5.81 3.35
N ALA A 56 -4.82 6.29 3.87
CA ALA A 56 -6.14 5.96 3.33
C ALA A 56 -6.33 6.51 1.92
N ILE A 57 -5.93 7.76 1.68
CA ILE A 57 -6.07 8.42 0.37
C ILE A 57 -5.21 7.69 -0.67
N ALA A 58 -3.95 7.39 -0.34
CA ALA A 58 -3.04 6.66 -1.21
C ALA A 58 -3.60 5.27 -1.55
N LEU A 59 -4.13 4.55 -0.56
CA LEU A 59 -4.76 3.24 -0.78
C LEU A 59 -6.03 3.34 -1.63
N THR A 60 -6.87 4.36 -1.40
CA THR A 60 -8.06 4.57 -2.23
C THR A 60 -7.68 4.87 -3.68
N ALA A 61 -6.71 5.74 -3.90
CA ALA A 61 -6.18 6.02 -5.23
C ALA A 61 -5.62 4.75 -5.88
N TRP A 62 -4.90 3.94 -5.10
CA TRP A 62 -4.37 2.66 -5.55
C TRP A 62 -5.46 1.70 -6.03
N ILE A 63 -6.51 1.51 -5.24
CA ILE A 63 -7.60 0.60 -5.61
C ILE A 63 -8.28 1.09 -6.89
N PHE A 64 -8.59 2.39 -7.00
CA PHE A 64 -9.22 2.93 -8.21
C PHE A 64 -8.33 2.82 -9.45
N LEU A 65 -7.05 3.17 -9.35
CA LEU A 65 -6.13 3.15 -10.49
C LEU A 65 -5.76 1.71 -10.88
N GLY A 66 -5.56 0.84 -9.90
CA GLY A 66 -5.24 -0.58 -10.11
C GLY A 66 -6.40 -1.42 -10.64
N THR A 67 -7.64 -1.04 -10.35
CA THR A 67 -8.83 -1.80 -10.78
C THR A 67 -9.64 -1.14 -11.89
N GLY A 68 -9.39 0.12 -12.28
CA GLY A 68 -10.31 0.95 -13.07
C GLY A 68 -10.99 0.27 -14.26
N GLU A 69 -10.24 -0.37 -15.16
CA GLU A 69 -10.82 -1.05 -16.33
C GLU A 69 -11.59 -2.34 -15.97
N MET A 70 -11.07 -3.12 -15.02
CA MET A 70 -11.77 -4.29 -14.48
C MET A 70 -13.04 -3.89 -13.74
N LEU A 71 -13.00 -2.79 -12.98
CA LEU A 71 -14.09 -2.29 -12.15
C LEU A 71 -15.30 -1.94 -13.03
N GLY A 72 -15.08 -1.26 -14.17
CA GLY A 72 -16.15 -0.96 -15.12
C GLY A 72 -16.84 -2.21 -15.69
N ARG A 73 -16.06 -3.26 -15.98
CA ARG A 73 -16.61 -4.54 -16.45
C ARG A 73 -17.31 -5.33 -15.35
N GLN A 74 -16.81 -5.26 -14.12
CA GLN A 74 -17.40 -6.01 -13.00
C GLN A 74 -18.65 -5.32 -12.43
N LEU A 75 -18.76 -4.00 -12.51
CA LEU A 75 -19.97 -3.26 -12.15
C LEU A 75 -21.16 -3.55 -13.08
N SER A 76 -20.87 -3.90 -14.33
CA SER A 76 -21.85 -4.32 -15.34
C SER A 76 -22.02 -5.83 -15.43
N SER A 77 -21.42 -6.58 -14.50
CA SER A 77 -21.51 -8.05 -14.49
C SER A 77 -22.93 -8.53 -14.22
N PRO A 78 -23.39 -9.62 -14.89
CA PRO A 78 -24.66 -10.27 -14.58
C PRO A 78 -24.65 -10.98 -13.22
N ASN A 79 -23.48 -11.20 -12.60
CA ASN A 79 -23.38 -11.70 -11.23
C ASN A 79 -23.72 -10.56 -10.26
N THR A 80 -24.96 -10.57 -9.77
CA THR A 80 -25.52 -9.52 -8.92
C THR A 80 -24.76 -9.34 -7.61
N LEU A 81 -24.20 -10.42 -7.04
CA LEU A 81 -23.42 -10.34 -5.81
C LEU A 81 -22.04 -9.70 -6.05
N LEU A 82 -21.41 -10.02 -7.19
CA LEU A 82 -20.14 -9.40 -7.60
C LEU A 82 -20.34 -7.90 -7.91
N ALA A 83 -21.40 -7.55 -8.65
CA ALA A 83 -21.74 -6.17 -8.93
C ALA A 83 -22.04 -5.39 -7.64
N ALA A 84 -22.84 -5.96 -6.73
CA ALA A 84 -23.14 -5.36 -5.44
C ALA A 84 -21.88 -5.16 -4.58
N GLY A 85 -21.00 -6.15 -4.52
CA GLY A 85 -19.72 -6.04 -3.81
C GLY A 85 -18.82 -4.93 -4.36
N ASN A 86 -18.79 -4.74 -5.69
CA ASN A 86 -18.08 -3.63 -6.31
C ASN A 86 -18.71 -2.27 -5.98
N TRP A 87 -20.03 -2.15 -6.02
CA TRP A 87 -20.73 -0.92 -5.63
C TRP A 87 -20.49 -0.54 -4.17
N VAL A 88 -20.56 -1.52 -3.26
CA VAL A 88 -20.26 -1.32 -1.83
C VAL A 88 -18.81 -0.87 -1.65
N MET A 89 -17.87 -1.52 -2.36
CA MET A 89 -16.46 -1.14 -2.33
C MET A 89 -16.26 0.32 -2.77
N VAL A 90 -16.81 0.68 -3.93
CA VAL A 90 -16.74 2.04 -4.49
C VAL A 90 -17.35 3.06 -3.53
N ALA A 91 -18.52 2.79 -2.97
CA ALA A 91 -19.16 3.68 -2.01
C ALA A 91 -18.28 3.93 -0.78
N GLY A 92 -17.69 2.88 -0.21
CA GLY A 92 -16.75 2.98 0.91
C GLY A 92 -15.53 3.85 0.57
N LEU A 93 -14.96 3.67 -0.62
CA LEU A 93 -13.81 4.46 -1.09
C LEU A 93 -14.18 5.93 -1.34
N VAL A 94 -15.35 6.19 -1.94
CA VAL A 94 -15.91 7.54 -2.17
C VAL A 94 -16.16 8.28 -0.87
N VAL A 95 -16.49 7.58 0.22
CA VAL A 95 -16.58 8.20 1.55
C VAL A 95 -15.19 8.40 2.16
N SER A 96 -14.32 7.38 2.06
CA SER A 96 -12.99 7.40 2.68
C SER A 96 -12.10 8.53 2.16
N ALA A 97 -12.00 8.71 0.85
CA ALA A 97 -11.06 9.68 0.27
C ALA A 97 -11.38 11.14 0.66
N PRO A 98 -12.60 11.67 0.47
CA PRO A 98 -12.98 13.01 0.93
C PRO A 98 -12.84 13.18 2.44
N ALA A 99 -13.28 12.18 3.24
CA ALA A 99 -13.12 12.23 4.68
C ALA A 99 -11.64 12.28 5.10
N GLY A 100 -10.77 11.57 4.38
CA GLY A 100 -9.32 11.62 4.56
C GLY A 100 -8.74 12.99 4.23
N VAL A 101 -9.17 13.60 3.12
CA VAL A 101 -8.75 14.97 2.73
C VAL A 101 -9.19 15.99 3.77
N ILE A 102 -10.45 15.94 4.20
CA ILE A 102 -10.97 16.82 5.25
C ILE A 102 -10.17 16.64 6.55
N ALA A 103 -9.90 15.39 6.95
CA ALA A 103 -9.10 15.13 8.14
C ALA A 103 -7.68 15.69 8.03
N LEU A 104 -7.05 15.59 6.85
CA LEU A 104 -5.73 16.18 6.60
C LEU A 104 -5.75 17.71 6.70
N VAL A 105 -6.77 18.36 6.13
CA VAL A 105 -6.96 19.82 6.20
C VAL A 105 -7.16 20.28 7.64
N ILE A 106 -8.02 19.59 8.40
CA ILE A 106 -8.25 19.90 9.81
C ILE A 106 -6.97 19.70 10.62
N ASN A 107 -6.29 18.56 10.45
CA ASN A 107 -5.02 18.31 11.12
C ASN A 107 -4.00 19.40 10.82
N ARG A 108 -3.93 19.88 9.56
CA ARG A 108 -3.09 21.03 9.13
C ARG A 108 -3.40 22.31 9.89
N ALA A 109 -4.67 22.61 10.09
CA ALA A 109 -5.09 23.81 10.81
C ALA A 109 -4.78 23.73 12.32
N THR A 110 -4.73 22.51 12.89
CA THR A 110 -4.59 22.30 14.34
C THR A 110 -3.21 21.83 14.80
N ALA A 111 -2.29 21.57 13.87
CA ALA A 111 -0.99 21.00 14.23
C ALA A 111 -0.10 22.00 14.95
N THR A 112 0.36 21.60 16.14
CA THR A 112 1.29 22.37 16.97
C THR A 112 2.70 21.80 16.96
N GLU A 113 2.87 20.53 16.57
CA GLU A 113 4.18 19.86 16.55
C GLU A 113 4.97 20.13 15.26
N PRO A 114 6.23 20.60 15.38
CA PRO A 114 7.13 20.76 14.24
C PRO A 114 7.35 19.42 13.52
N GLN A 115 7.03 19.37 12.24
CA GLN A 115 7.25 18.19 11.40
C GLN A 115 8.70 18.19 10.88
N ILE A 116 9.51 17.22 11.33
CA ILE A 116 10.88 17.06 10.82
C ILE A 116 10.82 16.34 9.46
N PRO A 117 11.41 16.90 8.38
CA PRO A 117 11.42 16.25 7.07
C PRO A 117 12.07 14.86 7.13
N PRO A 118 11.53 13.84 6.42
CA PRO A 118 12.01 12.46 6.53
C PRO A 118 13.50 12.29 6.26
N LEU A 119 14.03 12.96 5.23
CA LEU A 119 15.44 12.85 4.81
C LEU A 119 16.38 13.84 5.53
N SER A 120 15.86 14.68 6.43
CA SER A 120 16.66 15.63 7.19
C SER A 120 17.73 14.92 8.04
N PRO A 121 18.98 15.41 8.08
CA PRO A 121 20.01 14.90 8.99
C PRO A 121 19.59 14.89 10.46
N ARG A 122 18.63 15.74 10.85
CA ARG A 122 18.09 15.83 12.21
C ARG A 122 17.07 14.74 12.53
N ASN A 123 16.59 13.99 11.53
CA ASN A 123 15.62 12.93 11.74
C ASN A 123 16.33 11.65 12.24
N PRO A 124 16.08 11.17 13.47
CA PRO A 124 16.68 9.93 13.97
C PRO A 124 16.25 8.68 13.17
N ARG A 125 15.15 8.79 12.40
CA ARG A 125 14.66 7.72 11.51
C ARG A 125 15.20 7.83 10.08
N ARG A 126 16.04 8.82 9.77
CA ARG A 126 16.64 9.01 8.44
C ARG A 126 17.23 7.74 7.82
N PRO A 127 18.04 6.91 8.51
CA PRO A 127 18.57 5.69 7.89
C PRO A 127 17.45 4.72 7.49
N LEU A 128 16.41 4.59 8.31
CA LEU A 128 15.26 3.74 8.02
C LEU A 128 14.47 4.24 6.79
N VAL A 129 14.31 5.56 6.66
CA VAL A 129 13.68 6.19 5.50
C VAL A 129 14.51 5.94 4.24
N ILE A 130 15.83 6.14 4.29
CA ILE A 130 16.73 5.88 3.15
C ILE A 130 16.65 4.42 2.72
N THR A 131 16.68 3.48 3.67
CA THR A 131 16.54 2.06 3.36
C THR A 131 15.18 1.74 2.74
N ALA A 132 14.09 2.31 3.25
CA ALA A 132 12.76 2.14 2.66
C ALA A 132 12.71 2.66 1.21
N VAL A 133 13.23 3.87 0.97
CA VAL A 133 13.26 4.48 -0.37
C VAL A 133 14.10 3.64 -1.33
N ALA A 134 15.29 3.19 -0.91
CA ALA A 134 16.16 2.35 -1.73
C ALA A 134 15.52 0.98 -2.03
N ALA A 135 14.87 0.37 -1.03
CA ALA A 135 14.18 -0.90 -1.19
C ALA A 135 13.01 -0.77 -2.19
N LEU A 136 12.20 0.29 -2.07
CA LEU A 136 11.12 0.56 -3.02
C LEU A 136 11.67 0.83 -4.42
N ALA A 137 12.73 1.63 -4.56
CA ALA A 137 13.36 1.85 -5.86
C ALA A 137 13.85 0.54 -6.51
N ALA A 138 14.37 -0.41 -5.72
CA ALA A 138 14.73 -1.73 -6.22
C ALA A 138 13.51 -2.52 -6.73
N VAL A 139 12.36 -2.44 -6.04
CA VAL A 139 11.08 -3.00 -6.51
C VAL A 139 10.68 -2.37 -7.84
N GLU A 140 10.76 -1.04 -7.97
CA GLU A 140 10.41 -0.33 -9.20
C GLU A 140 11.25 -0.77 -10.40
N ILE A 141 12.56 -0.85 -10.21
CA ILE A 141 13.48 -1.20 -11.28
C ILE A 141 13.19 -2.61 -11.77
N GLY A 142 12.97 -3.56 -10.86
CA GLY A 142 12.62 -4.94 -11.21
C GLY A 142 11.26 -5.04 -11.91
N LEU A 143 10.22 -4.40 -11.35
CA LEU A 143 8.86 -4.44 -11.91
C LEU A 143 8.79 -3.71 -13.26
N GLY A 144 9.41 -2.53 -13.36
CA GLY A 144 9.46 -1.73 -14.57
C GLY A 144 10.13 -2.49 -15.70
N ALA A 145 11.27 -3.15 -15.44
CA ALA A 145 11.93 -3.95 -16.45
C ALA A 145 11.07 -5.14 -16.93
N ALA A 146 10.31 -5.78 -16.05
CA ALA A 146 9.38 -6.86 -16.44
C ALA A 146 8.17 -6.37 -17.27
N GLN A 147 7.92 -5.06 -17.31
CA GLN A 147 6.78 -4.45 -18.00
C GLN A 147 7.23 -3.43 -19.06
N ASP A 148 8.48 -3.49 -19.51
CA ASP A 148 9.07 -2.56 -20.48
C ASP A 148 8.90 -1.08 -20.08
N PHE A 149 8.83 -0.80 -18.78
CA PHE A 149 8.57 0.51 -18.18
C PHE A 149 7.29 1.18 -18.72
N ASP A 150 6.29 0.37 -19.08
CA ASP A 150 4.99 0.85 -19.54
C ASP A 150 4.24 1.57 -18.40
N LEU A 151 4.41 2.89 -18.35
CA LEU A 151 3.75 3.76 -17.36
C LEU A 151 2.23 3.84 -17.55
N THR A 152 1.69 3.33 -18.67
CA THR A 152 0.23 3.24 -18.86
C THR A 152 -0.37 2.14 -18.01
N ARG A 153 0.44 1.17 -17.56
CA ARG A 153 0.01 0.15 -16.60
C ARG A 153 -0.01 0.75 -15.20
N PRO A 154 -1.02 0.39 -14.38
CA PRO A 154 -1.13 0.93 -13.04
C PRO A 154 0.00 0.44 -12.11
N GLY A 155 0.67 -0.67 -12.42
CA GLY A 155 1.80 -1.15 -11.60
C GLY A 155 2.93 -0.12 -11.49
N PRO A 156 3.71 0.13 -12.55
CA PRO A 156 4.95 0.92 -12.46
C PRO A 156 4.73 2.37 -12.02
N SER A 157 3.64 3.00 -12.47
CA SER A 157 3.34 4.40 -12.15
C SER A 157 2.96 4.61 -10.68
N LEU A 158 2.22 3.68 -10.08
CA LEU A 158 1.80 3.79 -8.69
C LEU A 158 2.92 3.41 -7.71
N PHE A 159 3.74 2.45 -8.11
CA PHE A 159 4.85 1.95 -7.33
C PHE A 159 5.95 3.03 -7.20
N LEU A 160 6.23 3.81 -8.26
CA LEU A 160 7.10 4.99 -8.22
C LEU A 160 6.64 6.10 -7.26
N ALA A 161 5.34 6.21 -6.97
CA ALA A 161 4.83 7.23 -6.05
C ALA A 161 5.20 6.92 -4.58
N LEU A 162 5.30 5.64 -4.19
CA LEU A 162 5.60 5.24 -2.82
C LEU A 162 6.98 5.69 -2.31
N PRO A 163 8.12 5.49 -3.01
CA PRO A 163 9.41 5.97 -2.55
C PRO A 163 9.42 7.50 -2.40
N VAL A 164 8.74 8.22 -3.29
CA VAL A 164 8.58 9.68 -3.18
C VAL A 164 7.77 10.05 -1.94
N LEU A 165 6.63 9.40 -1.71
CA LEU A 165 5.80 9.63 -0.53
C LEU A 165 6.57 9.32 0.76
N VAL A 166 7.34 8.24 0.82
CA VAL A 166 8.20 7.91 1.98
C VAL A 166 9.30 8.95 2.19
N ALA A 167 9.89 9.48 1.11
CA ALA A 167 10.94 10.49 1.18
C ALA A 167 10.44 11.86 1.64
N VAL A 168 9.20 12.21 1.34
CA VAL A 168 8.66 13.57 1.52
C VAL A 168 7.69 13.66 2.70
N VAL A 169 6.90 12.62 2.98
CA VAL A 169 5.84 12.65 4.00
C VAL A 169 6.41 12.25 5.36
N PRO A 170 6.39 13.15 6.37
CA PRO A 170 6.79 12.83 7.73
C PRO A 170 5.94 11.73 8.37
N GLY A 171 6.57 10.94 9.24
CA GLY A 171 5.91 9.90 10.02
C GLY A 171 6.22 8.49 9.53
N ARG A 172 5.48 7.52 10.07
CA ARG A 172 5.66 6.08 9.75
C ARG A 172 4.56 5.52 8.86
N SER A 173 3.46 6.25 8.65
CA SER A 173 2.29 5.74 7.93
C SER A 173 2.62 5.30 6.50
N MET A 174 3.41 6.08 5.76
CA MET A 174 3.85 5.72 4.40
C MET A 174 4.76 4.49 4.40
N ILE A 175 5.70 4.41 5.36
CA ILE A 175 6.58 3.23 5.51
C ILE A 175 5.75 1.97 5.81
N LEU A 176 4.78 2.07 6.71
CA LEU A 176 3.91 0.94 7.06
C LEU A 176 3.02 0.54 5.88
N LEU A 177 2.50 1.50 5.13
CA LEU A 177 1.71 1.24 3.92
C LEU A 177 2.56 0.51 2.88
N SER A 178 3.76 1.01 2.59
CA SER A 178 4.71 0.38 1.67
C SER A 178 5.09 -1.04 2.11
N ALA A 179 5.21 -1.29 3.42
CA ALA A 179 5.50 -2.62 3.95
C ALA A 179 4.33 -3.59 3.79
N VAL A 180 3.10 -3.15 4.11
CA VAL A 180 1.89 -3.93 3.84
C VAL A 180 1.78 -4.27 2.36
N MET A 181 2.01 -3.28 1.49
CA MET A 181 1.93 -3.50 0.06
C MET A 181 2.97 -4.50 -0.42
N SER A 182 4.22 -4.33 0.01
CA SER A 182 5.30 -5.26 -0.33
C SER A 182 5.01 -6.67 0.13
N ALA A 183 4.40 -6.86 1.31
CA ALA A 183 4.03 -8.18 1.81
C ALA A 183 2.97 -8.86 0.93
N VAL A 184 1.94 -8.12 0.53
CA VAL A 184 0.88 -8.65 -0.35
C VAL A 184 1.43 -8.97 -1.75
N PHE A 185 2.29 -8.12 -2.31
CA PHE A 185 2.92 -8.39 -3.59
C PHE A 185 3.88 -9.58 -3.55
N LEU A 186 4.59 -9.76 -2.44
CA LEU A 186 5.46 -10.90 -2.23
C LEU A 186 4.65 -12.20 -2.17
N GLU A 187 3.53 -12.20 -1.43
CA GLU A 187 2.58 -13.32 -1.43
C GLU A 187 2.05 -13.63 -2.84
N ALA A 188 1.55 -12.61 -3.55
CA ALA A 188 1.05 -12.76 -4.91
C ALA A 188 2.13 -13.31 -5.88
N SER A 189 3.39 -12.91 -5.70
CA SER A 189 4.52 -13.37 -6.53
C SER A 189 4.80 -14.86 -6.41
N PHE A 190 4.45 -15.47 -5.26
CA PHE A 190 4.60 -16.91 -5.03
C PHE A 190 3.31 -17.69 -5.32
N SER A 191 2.14 -17.09 -5.11
CA SER A 191 0.84 -17.74 -5.31
C SER A 191 0.39 -17.77 -6.76
N TYR A 192 0.75 -16.77 -7.55
CA TYR A 192 0.54 -16.75 -8.99
C TYR A 192 1.87 -17.05 -9.66
N ALA A 193 1.94 -18.13 -10.45
CA ALA A 193 3.17 -18.74 -10.98
C ALA A 193 4.09 -17.83 -11.84
N GLY A 194 3.84 -16.52 -11.93
CA GLY A 194 4.62 -15.58 -12.69
C GLY A 194 6.05 -15.39 -12.17
N LEU A 195 6.25 -15.08 -10.89
CA LEU A 195 7.61 -14.76 -10.38
C LEU A 195 8.36 -16.00 -9.92
N GLY A 196 7.70 -16.92 -9.20
CA GLY A 196 8.29 -18.22 -8.83
C GLY A 196 8.67 -19.10 -10.03
N GLY A 197 7.89 -19.04 -11.11
CA GLY A 197 8.22 -19.72 -12.37
C GLY A 197 9.45 -19.11 -13.07
N ARG A 198 9.53 -17.77 -13.13
CA ARG A 198 10.67 -17.05 -13.73
C ARG A 198 11.98 -17.25 -12.96
N LEU A 199 11.92 -17.39 -11.64
CA LEU A 199 13.10 -17.68 -10.81
C LEU A 199 13.61 -19.12 -10.95
N SER A 200 12.73 -20.08 -11.24
CA SER A 200 13.08 -21.50 -11.35
C SER A 200 13.56 -21.89 -12.75
N ALA A 201 13.15 -21.16 -13.79
CA ALA A 201 13.61 -21.35 -15.16
C ALA A 201 13.84 -19.99 -15.84
N PRO A 202 14.95 -19.29 -15.53
CA PRO A 202 15.21 -17.97 -16.09
C PRO A 202 15.49 -18.05 -17.60
N ALA A 203 14.85 -17.16 -18.36
CA ALA A 203 15.07 -17.07 -19.80
C ALA A 203 16.47 -16.50 -20.14
N ASP A 204 16.93 -15.53 -19.35
CA ASP A 204 18.30 -14.98 -19.40
C ASP A 204 18.75 -14.47 -18.02
N GLY A 205 20.05 -14.20 -17.87
CA GLY A 205 20.65 -13.78 -16.60
C GLY A 205 20.24 -12.38 -16.14
N SER A 206 19.89 -11.48 -17.06
CA SER A 206 19.45 -10.12 -16.75
C SER A 206 18.04 -10.09 -16.16
N ALA A 207 17.10 -10.81 -16.77
CA ALA A 207 15.73 -10.94 -16.29
C ALA A 207 15.71 -11.59 -14.89
N PHE A 208 16.54 -12.62 -14.69
CA PHE A 208 16.71 -13.25 -13.38
C PHE A 208 17.22 -12.26 -12.32
N ALA A 209 18.26 -11.49 -12.63
CA ALA A 209 18.82 -10.50 -11.71
C ALA A 209 17.80 -9.43 -11.32
N LEU A 210 16.94 -9.02 -12.26
CA LEU A 210 15.87 -8.03 -12.02
C LEU A 210 14.75 -8.60 -11.16
N ASP A 211 14.32 -9.85 -11.38
CA ASP A 211 13.33 -10.53 -10.54
C ASP A 211 13.85 -10.73 -9.10
N VAL A 212 15.14 -11.08 -8.95
CA VAL A 212 15.81 -11.17 -7.65
C VAL A 212 15.88 -9.81 -6.95
N LEU A 213 16.24 -8.75 -7.69
CA LEU A 213 16.28 -7.39 -7.18
C LEU A 213 14.90 -6.94 -6.68
N GLN A 214 13.85 -7.24 -7.44
CA GLN A 214 12.46 -6.96 -7.07
C GLN A 214 12.09 -7.66 -5.76
N LEU A 215 12.37 -8.96 -5.65
CA LEU A 215 12.06 -9.77 -4.45
C LEU A 215 12.85 -9.29 -3.23
N ALA A 216 14.13 -8.96 -3.41
CA ALA A 216 14.97 -8.40 -2.35
C ALA A 216 14.42 -7.05 -1.85
N GLY A 217 14.04 -6.17 -2.77
CA GLY A 217 13.40 -4.88 -2.45
C GLY A 217 12.13 -5.05 -1.61
N MET A 218 11.21 -5.92 -2.03
CA MET A 218 9.98 -6.19 -1.28
C MET A 218 10.27 -6.75 0.12
N THR A 219 11.19 -7.70 0.22
CA THR A 219 11.57 -8.34 1.49
C THR A 219 12.17 -7.32 2.45
N VAL A 220 13.10 -6.48 1.99
CA VAL A 220 13.70 -5.41 2.80
C VAL A 220 12.63 -4.43 3.26
N MET A 221 11.68 -4.07 2.39
CA MET A 221 10.61 -3.15 2.75
C MET A 221 9.69 -3.70 3.85
N VAL A 222 9.36 -5.00 3.82
CA VAL A 222 8.61 -5.66 4.90
C VAL A 222 9.38 -5.59 6.23
N VAL A 223 10.68 -5.90 6.21
CA VAL A 223 11.54 -5.83 7.41
C VAL A 223 11.61 -4.40 7.95
N VAL A 224 11.80 -3.41 7.08
CA VAL A 224 11.82 -1.99 7.45
C VAL A 224 10.50 -1.56 8.10
N GLY A 225 9.36 -2.01 7.56
CA GLY A 225 8.05 -1.80 8.18
C GLY A 225 7.95 -2.39 9.58
N ALA A 226 8.38 -3.64 9.77
CA ALA A 226 8.39 -4.28 11.09
C ALA A 226 9.26 -3.52 12.11
N VAL A 227 10.44 -3.06 11.70
CA VAL A 227 11.32 -2.23 12.53
C VAL A 227 10.66 -0.89 12.88
N ALA A 228 9.94 -0.27 11.94
CA ALA A 228 9.22 0.99 12.15
C ALA A 228 8.12 0.86 13.22
N VAL A 229 7.46 -0.31 13.31
CA VAL A 229 6.50 -0.62 14.38
C VAL A 229 7.22 -0.75 15.72
N GLY A 230 8.27 -1.58 15.79
CA GLY A 230 8.97 -1.92 17.03
C GLY A 230 9.63 -0.74 17.74
N ARG A 231 10.18 0.23 16.99
CA ARG A 231 10.84 1.42 17.57
C ARG A 231 9.89 2.45 18.17
N GLY A 232 8.59 2.37 17.90
CA GLY A 232 7.59 3.29 18.46
C GLY A 232 7.40 3.16 19.98
N LYS A 233 7.83 2.05 20.60
CA LYS A 233 7.65 1.81 22.04
C LYS A 233 8.79 2.30 22.93
N ARG A 234 9.95 2.70 22.38
CA ARG A 234 11.20 2.84 23.16
C ARG A 234 11.58 4.26 23.61
N ILE A 235 10.79 5.29 23.29
CA ILE A 235 11.18 6.69 23.57
C ILE A 235 10.53 7.24 24.85
N ASP A 236 9.45 6.64 25.37
CA ASP A 236 8.71 7.20 26.51
C ASP A 236 9.27 6.82 27.89
N THR A 237 10.43 6.16 27.99
CA THR A 237 10.95 5.61 29.26
C THR A 237 12.26 6.21 29.75
N ILE A 238 12.76 7.29 29.14
CA ILE A 238 13.97 7.98 29.63
C ILE A 238 13.73 9.50 29.69
N SER A 239 12.84 9.91 30.60
CA SER A 239 12.93 11.21 31.29
C SER A 239 11.94 11.26 32.46
N ARG A 240 12.40 10.80 33.63
CA ARG A 240 11.98 11.32 34.93
C ARG A 240 13.23 11.54 35.75
#